data_AF-A0AAE0R3A0-F1
#
_entry.id   AF-A0AAE0R3A0-F1
#
_cell.length_a   1.000
_cell.length_b   1.000
_cell.length_c   1.000
_cell.angle_alpha   90.00
_cell.angle_beta   90.00
_cell.angle_gamma   90.00
#
_symmetry.space_group_name_H-M   'P 1'
#
loop_
_entity.id
_entity.type
_entity.pdbx_description
1 polymer ?
#
loop_
_entity_poly.entity_id
_entity_poly.type
_entity_poly.pdbx_seq_one_letter_code
_entity_poly.pdbx_strand_id
1 'polypeptide(L)'
;MKLMDEVAGIVAVRHCKTNVVTASVDAINFHRKIKKGCVITVSGRMTFTSNKSMEIEVFVDADQLADTEEGKYRAVTAFFTYISLDKENKPLPVPPLKLGSGPIHHLERSQPCGGRGERVMGILYPDHIAGP
;
A
#
# COMPACT_ATOMS: atom_id res chain seq x y z
N MET A 1 5.27 -12.81 0.19
CA MET A 1 4.37 -11.93 0.97
C MET A 1 5.12 -11.00 1.90
N LYS A 2 6.16 -11.46 2.61
CA LYS A 2 7.00 -10.64 3.53
C LYS A 2 7.31 -9.22 3.04
N LEU A 3 7.86 -9.07 1.82
CA LEU A 3 8.23 -7.75 1.28
C LEU A 3 7.05 -6.78 1.15
N MET A 4 5.85 -7.29 0.87
CA MET A 4 4.65 -6.45 0.78
C MET A 4 4.24 -5.91 2.15
N ASP A 5 4.33 -6.74 3.18
CA ASP A 5 4.04 -6.33 4.56
C ASP A 5 5.08 -5.32 5.07
N GLU A 6 6.37 -5.52 4.77
CA GLU A 6 7.42 -4.55 5.13
C GLU A 6 7.17 -3.17 4.51
N VAL A 7 6.82 -3.12 3.21
CA VAL A 7 6.51 -1.84 2.55
C VAL A 7 5.23 -1.21 3.12
N ALA A 8 4.19 -2.01 3.35
CA ALA A 8 2.96 -1.51 3.98
C ALA A 8 3.23 -0.95 5.39
N GLY A 9 4.01 -1.66 6.19
CA GLY A 9 4.42 -1.23 7.52
C GLY A 9 5.23 0.07 7.49
N ILE A 10 6.17 0.22 6.55
CA ILE A 10 6.92 1.47 6.37
C ILE A 10 5.97 2.63 6.04
N VAL A 11 5.00 2.42 5.16
CA VAL A 11 4.01 3.45 4.81
C VAL A 11 3.14 3.81 6.02
N ALA A 12 2.69 2.81 6.79
CA ALA A 12 1.90 3.01 8.02
C ALA A 12 2.69 3.79 9.08
N VAL A 13 3.95 3.40 9.36
CA VAL A 13 4.82 4.08 10.32
C VAL A 13 5.10 5.51 9.87
N ARG A 14 5.35 5.75 8.58
CA ARG A 14 5.59 7.10 8.06
C ARG A 14 4.39 8.02 8.27
N HIS A 15 3.19 7.49 8.15
CA HIS A 15 1.95 8.25 8.32
C HIS A 15 1.61 8.52 9.79
N CYS A 16 1.67 7.49 10.64
CA CYS A 16 1.28 7.61 12.05
C CYS A 16 2.41 8.07 12.98
N LYS A 17 3.67 7.81 12.65
CA LYS A 17 4.85 8.05 13.50
C LYS A 17 4.77 7.37 14.88
N THR A 18 4.12 6.22 14.94
CA THR A 18 3.87 5.42 16.14
C THR A 18 4.18 3.95 15.88
N ASN A 19 4.00 3.10 16.90
CA ASN A 19 3.99 1.66 16.72
C ASN A 19 2.75 1.26 15.90
N VAL A 20 2.94 0.44 14.86
CA VAL A 20 1.84 0.00 14.00
C VAL A 20 1.89 -1.51 13.86
N VAL A 21 0.71 -2.12 13.71
CA VAL A 21 0.57 -3.57 13.53
C VAL A 21 -0.37 -3.88 12.38
N THR A 22 -0.07 -4.97 11.67
CA THR A 22 -0.95 -5.52 10.63
C THR A 22 -2.18 -6.12 11.28
N ALA A 23 -3.35 -5.57 10.98
CA ALA A 23 -4.63 -6.03 11.51
C ALA A 23 -5.31 -7.04 10.57
N SER A 24 -5.26 -6.78 9.26
CA SER A 24 -5.76 -7.71 8.24
C SER A 24 -4.99 -7.54 6.94
N VAL A 25 -5.01 -8.60 6.13
CA VAL A 25 -4.55 -8.57 4.73
C VAL A 25 -5.69 -9.07 3.87
N ASP A 26 -6.07 -8.26 2.90
CA ASP A 26 -7.27 -8.44 2.08
C ASP A 26 -6.89 -8.45 0.58
N ALA A 27 -7.67 -9.19 -0.22
CA ALA A 27 -7.62 -9.19 -1.70
C ALA A 27 -6.21 -9.30 -2.32
N ILE A 28 -5.43 -10.29 -1.89
CA ILE A 28 -4.14 -10.62 -2.52
C ILE A 28 -4.40 -11.29 -3.87
N ASN A 29 -4.15 -10.57 -4.96
CA ASN A 29 -4.33 -11.06 -6.32
C ASN A 29 -2.97 -11.27 -6.99
N PHE A 30 -2.71 -12.50 -7.43
CA PHE A 30 -1.53 -12.87 -8.22
C PHE A 30 -1.91 -12.85 -9.70
N HIS A 31 -1.55 -11.76 -10.39
CA HIS A 31 -1.87 -11.55 -11.80
C HIS A 31 -0.96 -12.35 -12.71
N ARG A 32 0.35 -12.38 -12.41
CA ARG A 32 1.36 -13.06 -13.21
C ARG A 32 2.44 -13.68 -12.33
N LYS A 33 2.99 -14.81 -12.78
CA LYS A 33 4.12 -15.47 -12.11
C LYS A 33 5.39 -14.64 -12.28
N ILE A 34 6.19 -14.57 -11.22
CA ILE A 34 7.52 -13.94 -11.24
C ILE A 34 8.56 -15.03 -11.49
N LYS A 35 9.35 -14.89 -12.56
CA LYS A 35 10.41 -15.85 -12.92
C LYS A 35 11.68 -15.56 -12.09
N LYS A 36 12.56 -16.56 -11.98
CA LYS A 36 13.90 -16.34 -11.39
C LYS A 36 14.69 -15.37 -12.27
N GLY A 37 15.45 -14.49 -11.63
CA GLY A 37 16.23 -13.45 -12.33
C GLY A 37 15.47 -12.16 -12.60
N CYS A 38 14.17 -12.09 -12.31
CA CYS A 38 13.44 -10.82 -12.35
C CYS A 38 13.82 -9.92 -11.17
N VAL A 39 13.92 -8.62 -11.43
CA VAL A 39 13.94 -7.59 -10.40
C VAL A 39 12.50 -7.23 -10.07
N ILE A 40 12.20 -7.09 -8.77
CA ILE A 40 10.86 -6.71 -8.32
C ILE A 40 10.89 -5.34 -7.67
N THR A 41 9.88 -4.54 -7.97
CA THR A 41 9.62 -3.27 -7.29
C THR A 41 8.35 -3.44 -6.48
N VAL A 42 8.47 -3.30 -5.16
CA VAL A 42 7.32 -3.31 -4.25
C VAL A 42 7.00 -1.87 -3.90
N SER A 43 5.81 -1.41 -4.26
CA SER A 43 5.34 -0.05 -4.03
C SER A 43 4.09 -0.08 -3.18
N GLY A 44 3.97 0.84 -2.22
CA GLY A 44 2.79 0.94 -1.34
C GLY A 44 2.24 2.35 -1.33
N ARG A 45 0.92 2.49 -1.29
CA ARG A 45 0.23 3.79 -1.12
C ARG A 45 -0.95 3.66 -0.16
N MET A 46 -1.22 4.71 0.58
CA MET A 46 -2.39 4.76 1.45
C MET A 46 -3.65 5.02 0.62
N THR A 47 -4.69 4.23 0.82
CA THR A 47 -5.97 4.34 0.09
C THR A 47 -7.09 4.82 0.98
N PHE A 48 -6.99 4.61 2.28
CA PHE A 48 -8.04 5.01 3.21
C PHE A 48 -7.50 5.13 4.63
N THR A 49 -8.06 6.05 5.40
CA THR A 49 -7.83 6.15 6.85
C THR A 49 -9.18 6.22 7.54
N SER A 50 -9.42 5.30 8.46
CA SER A 50 -10.50 5.41 9.43
C SER A 50 -10.00 6.17 10.68
N ASN A 51 -10.85 6.25 11.70
CA ASN A 51 -10.48 6.83 12.99
C ASN A 51 -9.30 6.07 13.63
N LYS A 52 -9.26 4.73 13.51
CA LYS A 52 -8.27 3.86 14.19
C LYS A 52 -7.50 2.93 13.27
N SER A 53 -7.72 3.00 11.96
CA SER A 53 -7.10 2.10 11.00
C SER A 53 -6.68 2.80 9.73
N MET A 54 -5.74 2.19 9.02
CA MET A 54 -5.23 2.62 7.73
C MET A 54 -5.36 1.48 6.73
N GLU A 55 -5.80 1.76 5.53
CA GLU A 55 -5.73 0.84 4.39
C GLU A 55 -4.60 1.28 3.48
N ILE A 56 -3.75 0.32 3.12
CA ILE A 56 -2.58 0.52 2.29
C ILE A 56 -2.66 -0.48 1.15
N GLU A 57 -2.72 0.03 -0.07
CA GLU A 57 -2.60 -0.79 -1.27
C GLU A 57 -1.14 -1.00 -1.59
N VAL A 58 -0.76 -2.25 -1.81
CA VAL A 58 0.58 -2.67 -2.18
C VAL A 58 0.56 -3.31 -3.55
N PHE A 59 1.58 -3.00 -4.32
CA PHE A 59 1.81 -3.50 -5.65
C PHE A 59 3.18 -4.14 -5.75
N VAL A 60 3.26 -5.22 -6.51
CA VAL A 60 4.52 -5.82 -6.91
C VAL A 60 4.59 -5.80 -8.42
N ASP A 61 5.50 -4.99 -8.94
CA ASP A 61 5.89 -5.03 -10.34
C ASP A 61 7.15 -5.89 -10.49
N ALA A 62 7.22 -6.65 -11.57
CA ALA A 62 8.40 -7.44 -11.93
C ALA A 62 8.94 -6.97 -13.29
N ASP A 63 10.26 -6.96 -13.41
CA ASP A 63 11.01 -6.57 -14.60
C ASP A 63 12.10 -7.60 -14.88
N GLN A 64 12.22 -8.03 -16.14
CA GLN A 64 13.18 -9.05 -16.56
C GLN A 64 14.35 -8.36 -17.27
N LEU A 65 15.40 -8.03 -16.51
CA LEU A 65 16.56 -7.28 -17.02
C LEU A 65 17.28 -7.91 -18.22
N ALA A 66 17.16 -9.23 -18.40
CA ALA A 66 17.84 -9.96 -19.47
C ALA A 66 17.02 -10.08 -20.77
N ASP A 67 15.70 -9.96 -20.70
CA ASP A 67 14.81 -10.01 -21.87
C ASP A 67 14.13 -8.65 -22.03
N THR A 68 14.70 -7.82 -22.90
CA THR A 68 14.20 -6.46 -23.17
C THR A 68 12.81 -6.44 -23.83
N GLU A 69 12.28 -7.59 -24.26
CA GLU A 69 10.96 -7.69 -24.91
C GLU A 69 9.79 -7.79 -23.90
N GLU A 70 10.00 -8.45 -22.75
CA GLU A 70 9.00 -8.56 -21.68
C GLU A 70 9.22 -7.42 -20.67
N GLY A 71 8.87 -6.19 -21.03
CA GLY A 71 8.98 -5.02 -20.15
C GLY A 71 8.22 -5.17 -18.81
N LYS A 72 8.41 -4.19 -17.92
CA LYS A 72 7.83 -4.17 -16.56
C LYS A 72 6.33 -4.50 -16.53
N TYR A 73 5.93 -5.48 -15.70
CA TYR A 73 4.54 -5.89 -15.54
C TYR A 73 4.10 -6.01 -14.07
N ARG A 74 2.79 -5.80 -13.83
CA ARG A 74 2.17 -6.00 -12.51
C ARG A 74 2.04 -7.49 -12.22
N ALA A 75 2.72 -7.97 -11.18
CA ALA A 75 2.66 -9.37 -10.75
C ALA A 75 1.65 -9.59 -9.62
N VAL A 76 1.61 -8.70 -8.63
CA VAL A 76 0.75 -8.85 -7.44
C VAL A 76 0.13 -7.51 -7.03
N THR A 77 -1.11 -7.56 -6.55
CA THR A 77 -1.76 -6.45 -5.83
C THR A 77 -2.36 -6.98 -4.52
N ALA A 78 -2.30 -6.20 -3.45
CA ALA A 78 -2.87 -6.57 -2.15
C ALA A 78 -3.28 -5.32 -1.36
N PHE A 79 -4.22 -5.49 -0.43
CA PHE A 79 -4.61 -4.45 0.52
C PHE A 79 -4.22 -4.88 1.94
N PHE A 80 -3.58 -3.99 2.67
CA PHE A 80 -3.17 -4.20 4.05
C PHE A 80 -3.92 -3.22 4.95
N THR A 81 -4.56 -3.73 6.00
CA THR A 81 -5.11 -2.90 7.06
C THR A 81 -4.12 -2.84 8.22
N TYR A 82 -3.70 -1.64 8.60
CA TYR A 82 -2.84 -1.39 9.75
C TYR A 82 -3.59 -0.64 10.86
N ILE A 83 -3.19 -0.88 12.10
CA ILE A 83 -3.66 -0.16 13.29
C ILE A 83 -2.46 0.46 14.00
N SER A 84 -2.61 1.70 14.45
CA SER A 84 -1.62 2.36 15.32
C SER A 84 -1.88 2.00 16.77
N LEU A 85 -0.83 1.68 17.53
CA LEU A 85 -0.89 1.34 18.94
C LEU A 85 -0.06 2.30 19.80
N ASP A 86 -0.49 2.51 21.04
CA ASP A 86 0.32 3.16 22.07
C ASP A 86 1.28 2.18 22.76
N LYS A 87 1.95 2.64 23.83
CA LYS A 87 2.88 1.84 24.64
C LYS A 87 2.18 0.72 25.44
N GLU A 88 0.88 0.83 25.65
CA GLU A 88 0.05 -0.15 26.37
C GLU A 88 -0.72 -1.07 25.38
N ASN A 89 -0.38 -1.04 24.10
CA ASN A 89 -1.04 -1.77 23.01
C ASN A 89 -2.52 -1.40 22.80
N LYS A 90 -2.92 -0.16 23.13
CA LYS A 90 -4.26 0.36 22.83
C LYS A 90 -4.29 1.08 21.48
N PRO A 91 -5.37 0.91 20.68
CA PRO A 91 -5.51 1.60 19.41
C PRO A 91 -5.53 3.13 19.56
N LEU A 92 -4.62 3.81 18.86
CA LEU A 92 -4.55 5.27 18.77
C LEU A 92 -5.33 5.80 17.57
N PRO A 93 -5.84 7.04 17.66
CA PRO A 93 -6.42 7.71 16.51
C PRO A 93 -5.36 7.91 15.42
N VAL A 94 -5.74 7.63 14.18
CA VAL A 94 -4.90 7.73 12.99
C VAL A 94 -5.10 9.11 12.34
N PRO A 95 -4.03 9.79 11.89
CA PRO A 95 -4.17 11.05 11.16
C PRO A 95 -5.00 10.85 9.87
N PRO A 96 -5.93 11.75 9.53
CA PRO A 96 -6.69 11.62 8.29
C PRO A 96 -5.79 11.76 7.05
N LEU A 97 -6.01 10.92 6.05
CA LEU A 97 -5.33 11.01 4.76
C LEU A 97 -5.75 12.31 4.04
N LYS A 98 -4.79 13.20 3.81
CA LYS A 98 -5.01 14.40 2.99
C LYS A 98 -4.83 14.03 1.52
N LEU A 99 -5.92 14.08 0.75
CA LEU A 99 -5.85 13.97 -0.70
C LEU A 99 -5.32 15.29 -1.24
N GLY A 100 -4.20 15.25 -1.96
CA GLY A 100 -3.73 16.42 -2.72
C GLY A 100 -4.70 16.74 -3.87
N SER A 101 -4.61 17.95 -4.41
CA SER A 101 -5.42 18.44 -5.53
C SER A 101 -4.98 17.89 -6.90
N GLY A 102 -4.41 16.68 -6.95
CA GLY A 102 -3.99 16.02 -8.19
C GLY A 102 -5.15 15.31 -8.88
N PRO A 103 -5.04 14.99 -10.19
CA PRO A 103 -6.09 14.25 -10.90
C PRO A 103 -6.32 12.90 -10.22
N ILE A 104 -7.55 12.71 -9.73
CA ILE A 104 -8.00 11.45 -9.15
C ILE A 104 -8.09 10.47 -10.32
N HIS A 105 -7.13 9.55 -10.44
CA HIS A 105 -7.27 8.42 -11.35
C HIS A 105 -8.39 7.52 -10.83
N HIS A 106 -9.60 7.73 -11.34
CA HIS A 106 -10.72 6.79 -11.22
C HIS A 106 -10.35 5.51 -11.97
N LEU A 107 -9.73 4.56 -11.28
CA LEU A 107 -9.71 3.17 -11.75
C LEU A 107 -10.89 2.43 -11.12
N GLU A 108 -11.53 1.58 -11.92
CA GLU A 108 -12.83 0.96 -11.66
C GLU A 108 -13.00 0.36 -10.27
N ARG A 109 -14.21 0.55 -9.76
CA ARG A 109 -14.77 0.00 -8.53
C ARG A 109 -14.50 -1.51 -8.41
N SER A 110 -13.46 -1.91 -7.69
CA SER A 110 -13.49 -3.22 -7.05
C SER A 110 -14.55 -3.16 -5.95
N GLN A 111 -15.45 -4.13 -5.89
CA GLN A 111 -16.50 -4.18 -4.87
C GLN A 111 -15.87 -4.31 -3.46
N PRO A 112 -16.43 -3.66 -2.44
CA PRO A 112 -16.02 -3.90 -1.06
C PRO A 112 -16.53 -5.27 -0.61
N CYS A 113 -15.63 -6.24 -0.42
CA CYS A 113 -15.93 -7.36 0.47
C CYS A 113 -15.84 -6.85 1.90
N GLY A 114 -17.00 -6.57 2.50
CA GLY A 114 -17.13 -6.18 3.90
C GLY A 114 -17.25 -4.68 4.13
N GLY A 115 -18.44 -4.13 3.89
CA GLY A 115 -19.09 -3.00 4.61
C GLY A 115 -18.33 -1.72 4.95
N ARG A 116 -17.09 -1.51 4.49
CA ARG A 116 -16.28 -0.33 4.78
C ARG A 116 -16.44 0.69 3.65
N GLY A 117 -16.69 1.95 4.02
CA GLY A 117 -17.08 3.06 3.15
C GLY A 117 -16.14 3.34 1.98
N GLU A 118 -16.54 4.31 1.15
CA GLU A 118 -15.93 4.65 -0.14
C GLU A 118 -14.39 4.77 -0.07
N ARG A 119 -13.69 3.96 -0.87
CA ARG A 119 -12.23 4.00 -1.03
C ARG A 119 -11.85 5.14 -1.95
N VAL A 120 -10.93 6.01 -1.54
CA VAL A 120 -10.45 7.11 -2.37
C VAL A 120 -8.95 6.96 -2.58
N MET A 121 -8.52 6.75 -3.82
CA MET A 121 -7.11 6.52 -4.13
C MET A 121 -6.24 7.70 -3.70
N GLY A 122 -5.43 7.49 -2.66
CA GLY A 122 -4.37 8.42 -2.28
C GLY A 122 -3.32 8.52 -3.38
N ILE A 123 -2.79 9.71 -3.54
CA ILE A 123 -1.80 10.08 -4.55
C ILE A 123 -0.49 9.35 -4.23
N LEU A 124 0.25 8.99 -5.28
CA LEU A 124 1.66 8.63 -5.20
C LEU A 124 2.36 9.77 -4.44
N TYR A 125 2.92 9.52 -3.25
CA TYR A 125 3.81 10.50 -2.65
C TYR A 125 5.00 10.64 -3.59
N PRO A 126 5.21 11.80 -4.25
CA PRO A 126 6.49 12.03 -4.90
C PRO A 126 7.53 12.06 -3.77
N ASP A 127 8.66 11.43 -4.02
CA ASP A 127 9.79 11.38 -3.11
C ASP A 127 10.08 12.76 -2.49
N HIS A 128 9.72 12.93 -1.22
CA HIS A 128 10.40 13.88 -0.34
C HIS A 128 11.76 13.26 0.04
N ILE A 129 12.61 13.04 -0.96
CA ILE A 129 14.07 13.09 -0.79
C ILE A 129 14.42 14.55 -1.04
N ALA A 130 14.16 15.39 -0.04
CA ALA A 130 14.63 16.76 -0.01
C ALA A 130 15.23 17.04 1.36
N GLY A 131 16.55 16.95 1.41
CA GLY A 131 17.38 17.79 2.27
C GLY A 131 18.61 17.07 2.84
N PRO A 132 19.66 17.83 3.20
CA PRO A 132 20.15 19.09 2.64
C PRO A 132 21.20 18.89 1.54
#